data_AF-G0GE04-F1
#
_entry.id   AF-G0GE04-F1
#
_cell.length_a   1.000
_cell.length_b   1.000
_cell.length_c   1.000
_cell.angle_alpha   90.00
_cell.angle_beta   90.00
_cell.angle_gamma   90.00
#
_symmetry.space_group_name_H-M   'P 1'
#
loop_
_entity.id
_entity.type
_entity.pdbx_description
1 polymer ?
#
loop_
_entity_poly.entity_id
_entity_poly.type
_entity_poly.pdbx_seq_one_letter_code
_entity_poly.pdbx_strand_id
1 'polypeptide(L)'
;MKRWLLLVCWVGVVGGCGAPPVVMRVELPGMPDGWREWAVEWRLAWSGGEGGVVEGVRPGEVVEVVVDRGMVWVWVLEGVVRGWEGVVRPGGGVVLWGEGGEVAVSWEDGAACSLLYELQAGGFPLEEFNVRRFVEEVRVRVEDPWELDRERVRDAIIGRDISVYDIAGKEVFDVTLAFPPGIWRSGNPMRATEVLSGTCTVKLCSGIHHFLDEEAASLFCVYVDEKGRAQGFLSPLD
;
A
#
# COMPACT_ATOMS: atom_id res chain seq x y z
N MET A 1 0.86 25.83 13.91
CA MET A 1 2.34 25.70 13.90
C MET A 1 2.69 24.25 13.58
N LYS A 2 3.13 23.93 12.35
CA LYS A 2 3.63 22.59 12.01
C LYS A 2 5.00 22.40 12.67
N ARG A 3 5.11 21.50 13.65
CA ARG A 3 6.39 21.06 14.20
C ARG A 3 6.95 20.01 13.24
N TRP A 4 8.09 20.30 12.63
CA TRP A 4 8.84 19.34 11.84
C TRP A 4 9.65 18.47 12.82
N LEU A 5 9.32 17.18 12.91
CA LEU A 5 10.14 16.20 13.62
C LEU A 5 11.20 15.70 12.63
N LEU A 6 12.42 16.20 12.78
CA LEU A 6 13.58 15.74 12.03
C LEU A 6 14.10 14.48 12.73
N LEU A 7 13.73 13.31 12.21
CA LEU A 7 14.19 12.02 12.71
C LEU A 7 15.33 11.55 11.79
N VAL A 8 16.56 11.90 12.16
CA VAL A 8 17.76 11.51 11.41
C VAL A 8 18.25 10.17 11.95
N CYS A 9 17.88 9.06 11.31
CA CYS A 9 18.49 7.77 11.56
C CYS A 9 19.81 7.67 10.78
N TRP A 10 20.94 7.65 11.49
CA TRP A 10 22.26 7.37 10.91
C TRP A 10 22.47 5.86 10.82
N VAL A 11 22.51 5.31 9.61
CA VAL A 11 23.04 3.96 9.34
C VAL A 11 24.47 4.12 8.82
N GLY A 12 25.42 3.44 9.46
CA GLY A 12 26.85 3.59 9.19
C GLY A 12 27.30 2.82 7.94
N VAL A 13 27.74 3.55 6.91
CA VAL A 13 28.26 2.95 5.66
C VAL A 13 29.76 2.69 5.75
N VAL A 14 30.19 1.46 5.46
CA VAL A 14 31.59 1.06 5.31
C VAL A 14 31.95 1.00 3.82
N GLY A 15 32.67 2.03 3.34
CA GLY A 15 33.70 1.98 2.29
C GLY A 15 33.45 1.18 1.00
N GLY A 16 32.59 1.70 0.11
CA GLY A 16 32.60 1.41 -1.33
C GLY A 16 32.69 2.73 -2.11
N CYS A 17 33.34 2.75 -3.28
CA CYS A 17 33.48 3.92 -4.14
C CYS A 17 32.14 4.28 -4.84
N GLY A 18 31.08 4.46 -4.05
CA GLY A 18 29.74 4.79 -4.48
C GLY A 18 29.55 6.30 -4.66
N ALA A 19 28.56 6.68 -5.47
CA ALA A 19 28.10 8.06 -5.49
C ALA A 19 27.67 8.47 -4.07
N PRO A 20 27.87 9.74 -3.67
CA PRO A 20 27.49 10.18 -2.33
C PRO A 20 25.97 9.99 -2.12
N PRO A 21 25.55 9.62 -0.90
CA PRO A 21 24.14 9.45 -0.59
C PRO A 21 23.39 10.79 -0.75
N VAL A 22 22.09 10.71 -0.97
CA VAL A 22 21.21 11.85 -1.16
C VAL A 22 20.12 11.86 -0.09
N VAL A 23 19.72 13.05 0.35
CA VAL A 23 18.52 13.21 1.19
C VAL A 23 17.30 13.17 0.28
N MET A 24 16.46 12.17 0.48
CA MET A 24 15.16 12.01 -0.15
C MET A 24 14.07 12.60 0.75
N ARG A 25 13.29 13.51 0.21
CA ARG A 25 12.13 14.12 0.84
C ARG A 25 10.87 13.39 0.35
N VAL A 26 10.27 12.63 1.24
CA VAL A 26 9.12 11.75 0.99
C VAL A 26 7.85 12.43 1.48
N GLU A 27 6.98 12.86 0.57
CA GLU A 27 5.68 13.43 0.89
C GLU A 27 4.65 12.32 1.06
N LEU A 28 4.05 12.21 2.25
CA LEU A 28 3.07 11.17 2.57
C LEU A 28 1.65 11.63 2.19
N PRO A 29 0.78 10.73 1.71
CA PRO A 29 -0.59 11.08 1.33
C PRO A 29 -1.39 11.48 2.56
N GLY A 30 -2.41 12.33 2.38
CA GLY A 30 -3.32 12.69 3.47
C GLY A 30 -4.11 11.48 3.99
N MET A 31 -4.45 11.49 5.27
CA MET A 31 -5.28 10.44 5.89
C MET A 31 -6.65 10.33 5.17
N PRO A 32 -7.06 9.15 4.70
CA PRO A 32 -8.42 8.94 4.18
C PRO A 32 -9.46 9.30 5.24
N ASP A 33 -10.53 9.98 4.84
CA ASP A 33 -11.51 10.55 5.78
C ASP A 33 -12.11 9.49 6.71
N GLY A 34 -12.37 8.28 6.21
CA GLY A 34 -12.92 7.18 6.99
C GLY A 34 -11.95 6.50 7.96
N TRP A 35 -10.67 6.88 7.96
CA TRP A 35 -9.65 6.27 8.83
C TRP A 35 -9.17 7.20 9.95
N ARG A 36 -9.61 8.46 9.98
CA ARG A 36 -9.16 9.47 10.97
C ARG A 36 -9.34 9.04 12.42
N GLU A 37 -10.34 8.20 12.60
CA GLU A 37 -10.89 7.68 13.82
C GLU A 37 -10.13 6.39 14.25
N TRP A 38 -9.44 5.74 13.31
CA TRP A 38 -8.73 4.50 13.60
C TRP A 38 -7.41 4.75 14.34
N ALA A 39 -7.18 3.96 15.40
CA ALA A 39 -5.88 3.87 16.06
C ALA A 39 -4.90 3.07 15.19
N VAL A 40 -4.39 3.72 14.14
CA VAL A 40 -3.41 3.15 13.20
C VAL A 40 -2.01 3.65 13.56
N GLU A 41 -1.09 2.71 13.72
CA GLU A 41 0.35 2.96 13.77
C GLU A 41 0.88 2.93 12.34
N TRP A 42 1.63 3.96 11.94
CA TRP A 42 2.12 4.06 10.57
C TRP A 42 3.63 3.90 10.50
N ARG A 43 4.08 3.23 9.46
CA ARG A 43 5.50 3.12 9.11
C ARG A 43 5.70 3.36 7.63
N LEU A 44 6.81 4.02 7.30
CA LEU A 44 7.26 4.21 5.93
C LEU A 44 8.40 3.22 5.69
N ALA A 45 8.20 2.28 4.77
CA ALA A 45 9.21 1.32 4.33
C ALA A 45 9.69 1.65 2.92
N TRP A 46 10.93 1.29 2.59
CA TRP A 46 11.43 1.39 1.22
C TRP A 46 12.42 0.28 0.86
N SER A 47 12.46 -0.04 -0.43
CA SER A 47 13.36 -1.01 -1.03
C SER A 47 14.23 -0.39 -2.12
N GLY A 48 15.43 -0.94 -2.31
CA GLY A 48 16.54 -0.41 -3.10
C GLY A 48 17.81 -0.34 -2.24
N GLY A 49 19.01 -0.59 -2.77
CA GLY A 49 20.24 -0.58 -1.96
C GLY A 49 20.11 -1.39 -0.65
N GLU A 50 20.38 -0.77 0.51
CA GLU A 50 20.18 -1.36 1.84
C GLU A 50 18.72 -1.38 2.34
N GLY A 51 17.80 -0.64 1.71
CA GLY A 51 16.41 -0.48 2.14
C GLY A 51 16.28 0.18 3.53
N GLY A 52 15.06 0.22 4.07
CA GLY A 52 14.86 0.65 5.45
C GLY A 52 13.41 0.92 5.84
N VAL A 53 13.23 1.33 7.10
CA VAL A 53 11.93 1.65 7.68
C VAL A 53 12.03 2.84 8.64
N VAL A 54 11.02 3.71 8.62
CA VAL A 54 10.78 4.74 9.64
C VAL A 54 9.43 4.46 10.28
N GLU A 55 9.44 4.15 11.57
CA GLU A 55 8.26 3.93 12.40
C GLU A 55 7.69 5.25 12.92
N GLY A 56 6.38 5.29 13.21
CA GLY A 56 5.73 6.42 13.89
C GLY A 56 5.53 7.67 13.02
N VAL A 57 5.55 7.51 11.69
CA VAL A 57 5.20 8.57 10.74
C VAL A 57 3.69 8.84 10.77
N ARG A 58 3.20 9.87 10.07
CA ARG A 58 1.76 10.10 9.88
C ARG A 58 1.41 10.47 8.44
N PRO A 59 0.26 10.02 7.93
CA PRO A 59 -0.30 10.52 6.68
C PRO A 59 -0.34 12.07 6.64
N GLY A 60 0.13 12.66 5.54
CA GLY A 60 0.22 14.11 5.33
C GLY A 60 1.50 14.76 5.86
N GLU A 61 2.40 13.99 6.48
CA GLU A 61 3.74 14.46 6.84
C GLU A 61 4.69 14.42 5.64
N VAL A 62 5.86 15.04 5.83
CA VAL A 62 6.98 14.89 4.92
C VAL A 62 8.16 14.36 5.72
N VAL A 63 8.74 13.26 5.26
CA VAL A 63 9.83 12.54 5.92
C VAL A 63 11.10 12.73 5.11
N GLU A 64 12.24 12.97 5.76
CA GLU A 64 13.53 13.07 5.08
C GLU A 64 14.37 11.82 5.41
N VAL A 65 14.81 11.09 4.38
CA VAL A 65 15.54 9.83 4.49
C VAL A 65 16.80 9.91 3.67
N VAL A 66 17.92 9.40 4.21
CA VAL A 66 19.18 9.32 3.46
C VAL A 66 19.22 8.00 2.70
N VAL A 67 19.39 8.06 1.38
CA VAL A 67 19.40 6.90 0.49
C VAL A 67 20.59 6.95 -0.48
N ASP A 68 20.98 5.78 -1.01
CA ASP A 68 22.00 5.73 -2.04
C ASP A 68 21.51 6.37 -3.34
N ARG A 69 22.42 7.08 -4.01
CA ARG A 69 22.12 7.70 -5.29
C ARG A 69 22.22 6.66 -6.41
N GLY A 70 21.34 6.80 -7.40
CA GLY A 70 21.41 5.99 -8.62
C GLY A 70 20.86 4.58 -8.46
N MET A 71 19.82 4.43 -7.64
CA MET A 71 19.01 3.21 -7.54
C MET A 71 17.56 3.51 -7.91
N VAL A 72 16.76 2.46 -8.16
CA VAL A 72 15.30 2.56 -8.17
C VAL A 72 14.81 2.32 -6.75
N TRP A 73 14.12 3.32 -6.19
CA TRP A 73 13.57 3.27 -4.85
C TRP A 73 12.06 3.11 -4.90
N VAL A 74 11.55 2.10 -4.20
CA VAL A 74 10.10 1.89 -4.02
C VAL A 74 9.75 2.17 -2.56
N TRP A 75 8.75 3.00 -2.35
CA TRP A 75 8.29 3.47 -1.05
C TRP A 75 6.89 2.93 -0.77
N VAL A 76 6.65 2.46 0.45
CA VAL A 76 5.36 1.94 0.89
C VAL A 76 5.02 2.53 2.26
N LEU A 77 3.86 3.18 2.37
CA LEU A 77 3.31 3.66 3.64
C LEU A 77 2.34 2.62 4.20
N GLU A 78 2.75 1.90 5.22
CA GLU A 78 1.99 0.82 5.83
C GLU A 78 1.29 1.28 7.11
N GLY A 79 0.06 0.79 7.31
CA GLY A 79 -0.71 1.02 8.52
C GLY A 79 -0.94 -0.29 9.27
N VAL A 80 -0.63 -0.29 10.57
CA VAL A 80 -0.88 -1.39 11.49
C VAL A 80 -1.99 -0.97 12.44
N VAL A 81 -3.07 -1.74 12.50
CA VAL A 81 -4.21 -1.44 13.38
C VAL A 81 -4.18 -2.38 14.57
N ARG A 82 -3.81 -1.87 15.74
CA ARG A 82 -3.78 -2.64 16.99
C ARG A 82 -3.08 -4.00 16.86
N GLY A 83 -1.88 -4.00 16.24
CA GLY A 83 -1.09 -5.21 16.00
C GLY A 83 -1.47 -6.03 14.77
N TRP A 84 -2.53 -5.66 14.03
CA TRP A 84 -2.89 -6.31 12.78
C TRP A 84 -2.20 -5.64 11.58
N GLU A 85 -1.23 -6.35 11.01
CA GLU A 85 -0.58 -5.95 9.78
C GLU A 85 -1.44 -6.28 8.55
N GLY A 86 -1.38 -5.44 7.50
CA GLY A 86 -2.05 -5.69 6.23
C GLY A 86 -3.58 -5.49 6.24
N VAL A 87 -4.14 -5.02 7.34
CA VAL A 87 -5.56 -4.65 7.45
C VAL A 87 -5.86 -3.43 6.59
N VAL A 88 -4.98 -2.44 6.67
CA VAL A 88 -5.06 -1.20 5.90
C VAL A 88 -4.19 -1.36 4.66
N ARG A 89 -4.76 -1.06 3.49
CA ARG A 89 -3.98 -1.12 2.27
C ARG A 89 -3.00 0.06 2.20
N PRO A 90 -1.71 -0.18 1.89
CA PRO A 90 -0.69 0.85 1.97
C PRO A 90 -0.80 1.94 0.89
N GLY A 91 -0.09 3.04 1.10
CA GLY A 91 0.25 4.01 0.05
C GLY A 91 1.55 3.63 -0.65
N GLY A 92 1.78 4.15 -1.86
CA GLY A 92 2.93 3.82 -2.69
C GLY A 92 3.58 5.02 -3.35
N GLY A 93 4.89 4.97 -3.56
CA GLY A 93 5.64 5.94 -4.37
C GLY A 93 6.91 5.33 -4.96
N VAL A 94 7.39 5.87 -6.07
CA VAL A 94 8.61 5.38 -6.75
C VAL A 94 9.53 6.53 -7.16
N VAL A 95 10.84 6.30 -7.06
CA VAL A 95 11.89 7.19 -7.59
C VAL A 95 12.75 6.39 -8.55
N LEU A 96 12.90 6.89 -9.78
CA LEU A 96 13.74 6.25 -10.78
C LEU A 96 15.19 6.70 -10.68
N TRP A 97 16.05 5.99 -11.43
CA TRP A 97 17.45 6.34 -11.57
C TRP A 97 17.64 7.78 -12.07
N GLY A 98 18.45 8.55 -11.32
CA GLY A 98 18.80 9.92 -11.68
C GLY A 98 17.74 10.97 -11.35
N GLU A 99 16.62 10.58 -10.76
CA GLU A 99 15.58 11.52 -10.33
C GLU A 99 15.96 12.23 -9.03
N GLY A 100 15.29 13.36 -8.76
CA GLY A 100 15.63 14.31 -7.71
C GLY A 100 15.50 13.75 -6.29
N GLY A 101 15.73 14.62 -5.30
CA GLY A 101 15.60 14.28 -3.88
C GLY A 101 14.18 14.35 -3.33
N GLU A 102 13.15 14.14 -4.16
CA GLU A 102 11.73 14.23 -3.77
C GLU A 102 10.91 13.06 -4.34
N VAL A 103 9.98 12.55 -3.53
CA VAL A 103 9.00 11.53 -3.94
C VAL A 103 7.67 11.80 -3.25
N ALA A 104 6.58 11.65 -4.00
CA ALA A 104 5.23 11.69 -3.45
C ALA A 104 4.69 10.26 -3.33
N VAL A 105 4.20 9.92 -2.16
CA VAL A 105 3.47 8.68 -1.89
C VAL A 105 1.98 8.97 -2.05
N SER A 106 1.25 8.10 -2.74
CA SER A 106 -0.19 8.21 -2.98
C SER A 106 -0.91 6.92 -2.62
N TRP A 107 -2.22 6.99 -2.34
CA TRP A 107 -3.01 5.78 -2.09
C TRP A 107 -3.29 5.01 -3.39
N GLU A 108 -3.38 5.75 -4.49
CA GLU A 108 -3.64 5.28 -5.85
C GLU A 108 -2.48 4.44 -6.40
N ASP A 109 -1.24 4.75 -6.00
CA ASP A 109 -0.06 3.98 -6.41
C ASP A 109 0.25 2.82 -5.46
N GLY A 110 -0.49 2.70 -4.35
CA GLY A 110 -0.25 1.74 -3.29
C GLY A 110 -0.14 0.31 -3.80
N ALA A 111 -1.13 -0.16 -4.57
CA ALA A 111 -1.17 -1.53 -5.04
C ALA A 111 0.02 -1.88 -5.95
N ALA A 112 0.37 -0.98 -6.88
CA ALA A 112 1.49 -1.16 -7.79
C ALA A 112 2.82 -1.14 -7.03
N CYS A 113 3.03 -0.18 -6.13
CA CYS A 113 4.26 -0.06 -5.37
C CYS A 113 4.45 -1.19 -4.37
N SER A 114 3.39 -1.70 -3.73
CA SER A 114 3.49 -2.88 -2.88
C SER A 114 3.95 -4.11 -3.66
N LEU A 115 3.44 -4.31 -4.87
CA LEU A 115 3.89 -5.41 -5.72
C LEU A 115 5.37 -5.23 -6.13
N LEU A 116 5.78 -4.02 -6.51
CA LEU A 116 7.17 -3.73 -6.86
C LEU A 116 8.12 -3.90 -5.66
N TYR A 117 7.69 -3.49 -4.47
CA TYR A 117 8.42 -3.66 -3.22
C TYR A 117 8.63 -5.16 -2.92
N GLU A 118 7.57 -5.97 -3.02
CA GLU A 118 7.65 -7.43 -2.87
C GLU A 118 8.59 -8.08 -3.90
N LEU A 119 8.51 -7.66 -5.17
CA LEU A 119 9.37 -8.15 -6.24
C LEU A 119 10.84 -7.80 -5.98
N GLN A 120 11.13 -6.55 -5.60
CA GLN A 120 12.49 -6.11 -5.31
C GLN A 120 13.05 -6.79 -4.06
N ALA A 121 12.25 -6.96 -3.01
CA ALA A 121 12.62 -7.74 -1.82
C ALA A 121 12.87 -9.23 -2.16
N GLY A 122 12.19 -9.75 -3.19
CA GLY A 122 12.43 -11.07 -3.78
C GLY A 122 13.64 -11.15 -4.73
N GLY A 123 14.38 -10.06 -4.92
CA GLY A 123 15.58 -10.00 -5.76
C GLY A 123 15.33 -9.71 -7.24
N PHE A 124 14.13 -9.27 -7.62
CA PHE A 124 13.84 -8.87 -9.00
C PHE A 124 14.52 -7.52 -9.32
N PRO A 125 15.26 -7.41 -10.45
CA PRO A 125 16.01 -6.20 -10.80
C PRO A 125 15.09 -5.13 -11.41
N LEU A 126 14.57 -4.22 -10.57
CA LEU A 126 13.67 -3.16 -11.03
C LEU A 126 14.33 -2.16 -12.00
N GLU A 127 15.66 -2.10 -12.05
CA GLU A 127 16.43 -1.28 -12.99
C GLU A 127 16.23 -1.72 -14.44
N GLU A 128 15.86 -2.98 -14.67
CA GLU A 128 15.56 -3.53 -16.01
C GLU A 128 14.07 -3.39 -16.37
N PHE A 129 13.25 -2.86 -15.46
CA PHE A 129 11.80 -2.79 -15.61
C PHE A 129 11.32 -1.34 -15.71
N ASN A 130 10.33 -1.09 -16.58
CA ASN A 130 9.75 0.25 -16.71
C ASN A 130 8.74 0.52 -15.57
N VAL A 131 9.28 0.74 -14.37
CA VAL A 131 8.54 0.96 -13.13
C VAL A 131 7.53 2.09 -13.25
N ARG A 132 7.92 3.24 -13.80
CA ARG A 132 7.01 4.39 -13.95
C ARG A 132 5.83 4.05 -14.84
N ARG A 133 6.09 3.48 -16.02
CA ARG A 133 5.00 3.10 -16.92
C ARG A 133 4.10 2.07 -16.25
N PHE A 134 4.64 1.09 -15.53
CA PHE A 134 3.81 0.12 -14.83
C PHE A 134 2.85 0.77 -13.82
N VAL A 135 3.36 1.66 -12.94
CA VAL A 135 2.54 2.37 -11.96
C VAL A 135 1.46 3.22 -12.65
N GLU A 136 1.83 3.96 -13.71
CA GLU A 136 0.89 4.76 -14.49
C GLU A 136 -0.21 3.90 -15.14
N GLU A 137 0.16 2.76 -15.72
CA GLU A 137 -0.79 1.89 -16.42
C GLU A 137 -1.73 1.18 -15.44
N VAL A 138 -1.28 0.83 -14.23
CA VAL A 138 -2.17 0.32 -13.14
C VAL A 138 -3.21 1.38 -12.79
N ARG A 139 -2.77 2.61 -12.52
CA ARG A 139 -3.64 3.72 -12.16
C ARG A 139 -4.68 4.05 -13.24
N VAL A 140 -4.32 3.91 -14.52
CA VAL A 140 -5.22 4.21 -15.65
C VAL A 140 -6.17 3.05 -15.96
N ARG A 141 -5.75 1.80 -15.79
CA ARG A 141 -6.54 0.63 -16.22
C ARG A 141 -7.45 0.04 -15.15
N VAL A 142 -7.13 0.24 -13.89
CA VAL A 142 -7.88 -0.34 -12.79
C VAL A 142 -8.56 0.80 -12.02
N GLU A 143 -9.90 0.76 -11.97
CA GLU A 143 -10.69 1.79 -11.27
C GLU A 143 -10.31 1.88 -9.79
N ASP A 144 -10.21 0.73 -9.13
CA ASP A 144 -9.62 0.60 -7.79
C ASP A 144 -8.32 -0.21 -7.89
N PRO A 145 -7.14 0.42 -7.73
CA PRO A 145 -5.85 -0.26 -7.85
C PRO A 145 -5.70 -1.50 -6.96
N TRP A 146 -6.43 -1.56 -5.83
CA TRP A 146 -6.39 -2.72 -4.92
C TRP A 146 -7.17 -3.93 -5.41
N GLU A 147 -7.95 -3.80 -6.48
CA GLU A 147 -8.60 -4.90 -7.20
C GLU A 147 -7.70 -5.51 -8.28
N LEU A 148 -6.48 -4.99 -8.49
CA LEU A 148 -5.51 -5.55 -9.43
C LEU A 148 -5.31 -7.07 -9.20
N ASP A 149 -5.32 -7.84 -10.29
CA ASP A 149 -4.93 -9.26 -10.24
C ASP A 149 -3.41 -9.38 -10.03
N ARG A 150 -2.99 -9.20 -8.78
CA ARG A 150 -1.58 -9.14 -8.38
C ARG A 150 -0.81 -10.40 -8.71
N GLU A 151 -1.43 -11.57 -8.64
CA GLU A 151 -0.78 -12.85 -8.95
C GLU A 151 -0.46 -12.92 -10.44
N ARG A 152 -1.45 -12.67 -11.30
CA ARG A 152 -1.24 -12.64 -12.75
C ARG A 152 -0.19 -11.61 -13.17
N VAL A 153 -0.27 -10.39 -12.63
CA VAL A 153 0.69 -9.33 -12.95
C VAL A 153 2.09 -9.69 -12.48
N ARG A 154 2.23 -10.21 -11.25
CA ARG A 154 3.52 -10.66 -10.70
C ARG A 154 4.16 -11.70 -11.61
N ASP A 155 3.39 -12.72 -11.98
CA ASP A 155 3.89 -13.83 -12.79
C ASP A 155 4.33 -13.34 -14.18
N ALA A 156 3.58 -12.41 -14.79
CA ALA A 156 3.94 -11.80 -16.07
C ALA A 156 5.19 -10.88 -15.98
N ILE A 157 5.38 -10.17 -14.86
CA ILE A 157 6.61 -9.37 -14.63
C ILE A 157 7.81 -10.30 -14.52
N ILE A 158 7.70 -11.36 -13.71
CA ILE A 158 8.78 -12.35 -13.52
C ILE A 158 9.09 -13.07 -14.84
N GLY A 159 8.06 -13.41 -15.61
CA GLY A 159 8.17 -14.00 -16.95
C GLY A 159 8.78 -13.09 -18.01
N ARG A 160 8.93 -11.78 -17.71
CA ARG A 160 9.37 -10.72 -18.65
C ARG A 160 8.49 -10.62 -19.91
N ASP A 161 7.24 -11.04 -19.82
CA ASP A 161 6.26 -11.04 -20.90
C ASP A 161 5.02 -10.20 -20.58
N ILE A 162 5.08 -9.40 -19.50
CA ILE A 162 4.01 -8.47 -19.13
C ILE A 162 3.60 -7.57 -20.28
N SER A 163 2.31 -7.60 -20.55
CA SER A 163 1.63 -6.72 -21.47
C SER A 163 0.63 -5.83 -20.72
N VAL A 164 0.13 -4.83 -21.41
CA VAL A 164 -0.97 -3.99 -20.90
C VAL A 164 -2.25 -4.77 -20.60
N TYR A 165 -2.42 -5.97 -21.19
CA TYR A 165 -3.60 -6.82 -20.95
C TYR A 165 -3.48 -7.68 -19.69
N ASP A 166 -2.28 -7.75 -19.10
CA ASP A 166 -2.06 -8.42 -17.83
C ASP A 166 -2.35 -7.49 -16.65
N ILE A 167 -2.34 -6.18 -16.89
CA ILE A 167 -2.76 -5.15 -15.94
C ILE A 167 -4.29 -5.03 -15.99
N ALA A 168 -4.95 -5.94 -15.27
CA ALA A 168 -6.41 -5.98 -15.17
C ALA A 168 -6.83 -6.12 -13.70
N GLY A 169 -7.99 -5.52 -13.38
CA GLY A 169 -8.69 -5.82 -12.13
C GLY A 169 -9.27 -7.22 -12.16
N LYS A 170 -9.40 -7.82 -10.99
CA LYS A 170 -10.18 -9.04 -10.78
C LYS A 170 -11.65 -8.80 -11.07
N GLU A 171 -12.39 -9.88 -11.32
CA GLU A 171 -13.85 -9.81 -11.40
C GLU A 171 -14.43 -9.32 -10.07
N VAL A 172 -15.36 -8.37 -10.15
CA VAL A 172 -16.03 -7.76 -8.99
C VAL A 172 -17.45 -8.31 -8.90
N PHE A 173 -17.81 -8.80 -7.71
CA PHE A 173 -19.11 -9.41 -7.43
C PHE A 173 -19.96 -8.51 -6.54
N ASP A 174 -21.27 -8.48 -6.77
CA ASP A 174 -22.24 -7.92 -5.83
C ASP A 174 -22.48 -8.92 -4.70
N VAL A 175 -21.83 -8.69 -3.56
CA VAL A 175 -21.88 -9.57 -2.39
C VAL A 175 -22.83 -9.00 -1.35
N THR A 176 -23.85 -9.76 -0.97
CA THR A 176 -24.73 -9.40 0.15
C THR A 176 -24.21 -9.97 1.45
N LEU A 177 -23.84 -9.10 2.39
CA LEU A 177 -23.29 -9.45 3.70
C LEU A 177 -24.20 -8.97 4.81
N ALA A 178 -24.30 -9.75 5.87
CA ALA A 178 -24.85 -9.31 7.14
C ALA A 178 -23.70 -8.86 8.05
N PHE A 179 -23.44 -7.56 8.08
CA PHE A 179 -22.48 -6.96 8.99
C PHE A 179 -22.98 -7.10 10.44
N PRO A 180 -22.09 -7.41 11.41
CA PRO A 180 -22.44 -7.36 12.82
C PRO A 180 -22.93 -5.97 13.24
N PRO A 181 -23.61 -5.83 14.39
CA PRO A 181 -23.96 -4.52 14.94
C PRO A 181 -22.70 -3.64 15.07
N GLY A 182 -22.76 -2.41 14.55
CA GLY A 182 -21.62 -1.51 14.50
C GLY A 182 -21.62 -0.62 13.23
N ILE A 183 -20.62 0.24 13.13
CA ILE A 183 -20.34 1.05 11.94
C ILE A 183 -19.06 0.56 11.31
N TRP A 184 -19.18 -0.10 10.16
CA TRP A 184 -18.07 -0.75 9.48
C TRP A 184 -17.54 0.09 8.33
N ARG A 185 -16.22 0.22 8.23
CA ARG A 185 -15.52 0.94 7.16
C ARG A 185 -14.44 0.07 6.52
N SER A 186 -14.20 0.24 5.23
CA SER A 186 -13.23 -0.56 4.48
C SER A 186 -11.78 -0.21 4.81
N GLY A 187 -10.92 -1.22 4.95
CA GLY A 187 -9.47 -1.09 4.99
C GLY A 187 -8.84 -0.69 3.65
N ASN A 188 -9.63 -0.55 2.59
CA ASN A 188 -9.18 -0.02 1.30
C ASN A 188 -9.32 1.52 1.27
N PRO A 189 -8.25 2.29 1.02
CA PRO A 189 -8.28 3.75 1.04
C PRO A 189 -9.22 4.33 -0.03
N MET A 190 -9.40 3.64 -1.15
CA MET A 190 -10.30 4.06 -2.24
C MET A 190 -11.78 3.98 -1.83
N ARG A 191 -12.07 3.25 -0.75
CA ARG A 191 -13.42 2.98 -0.25
C ARG A 191 -13.60 3.35 1.22
N ALA A 192 -12.67 4.12 1.77
CA ALA A 192 -12.65 4.47 3.19
C ALA A 192 -13.93 5.21 3.65
N THR A 193 -14.56 5.97 2.75
CA THR A 193 -15.78 6.74 3.06
C THR A 193 -17.06 5.89 3.11
N GLU A 194 -17.02 4.65 2.64
CA GLU A 194 -18.18 3.75 2.71
C GLU A 194 -18.48 3.38 4.16
N VAL A 195 -19.75 3.56 4.55
CA VAL A 195 -20.26 3.23 5.88
C VAL A 195 -21.23 2.06 5.72
N LEU A 196 -20.95 0.94 6.39
CA LEU A 196 -21.65 -0.32 6.23
C LEU A 196 -22.25 -0.76 7.57
N SER A 197 -23.53 -1.17 7.56
CA SER A 197 -24.24 -1.59 8.77
C SER A 197 -25.43 -2.49 8.43
N GLY A 198 -25.65 -3.55 9.21
CA GLY A 198 -26.75 -4.48 8.95
C GLY A 198 -26.55 -5.29 7.66
N THR A 199 -27.62 -5.52 6.89
CA THR A 199 -27.50 -6.22 5.61
C THR A 199 -27.24 -5.24 4.47
N CYS A 200 -26.08 -5.36 3.83
CA CYS A 200 -25.66 -4.50 2.73
C CYS A 200 -25.18 -5.34 1.54
N THR A 201 -25.42 -4.84 0.33
CA THR A 201 -24.75 -5.33 -0.88
C THR A 201 -23.51 -4.47 -1.13
N VAL A 202 -22.35 -5.10 -1.17
CA VAL A 202 -21.05 -4.47 -1.42
C VAL A 202 -20.40 -5.10 -2.64
N LYS A 203 -19.72 -4.28 -3.44
CA LYS A 203 -18.91 -4.77 -4.56
C LYS A 203 -17.57 -5.26 -4.04
N LEU A 204 -17.21 -6.51 -4.28
CA LEU A 204 -15.95 -7.09 -3.82
C LEU A 204 -15.39 -8.04 -4.88
N CYS A 205 -14.09 -7.99 -5.12
CA CYS A 205 -13.40 -8.99 -5.92
C CYS A 205 -13.05 -10.25 -5.10
N SER A 206 -12.54 -11.30 -5.74
CA SER A 206 -12.03 -12.47 -5.01
C SER A 206 -10.84 -12.11 -4.11
N GLY A 207 -10.80 -12.70 -2.91
CA GLY A 207 -9.75 -12.48 -1.91
C GLY A 207 -10.28 -12.17 -0.51
N ILE A 208 -9.39 -11.64 0.33
CA ILE A 208 -9.69 -11.24 1.72
C ILE A 208 -9.85 -9.72 1.77
N HIS A 209 -10.96 -9.30 2.35
CA HIS A 209 -11.34 -7.91 2.57
C HIS A 209 -11.50 -7.65 4.06
N HIS A 210 -11.01 -6.49 4.51
CA HIS A 210 -11.04 -6.10 5.91
C HIS A 210 -11.99 -4.93 6.10
N PHE A 211 -12.87 -5.03 7.08
CA PHE A 211 -13.72 -3.96 7.55
C PHE A 211 -13.49 -3.75 9.03
N LEU A 212 -13.36 -2.51 9.45
CA LEU A 212 -13.15 -2.18 10.85
C LEU A 212 -14.34 -1.44 11.42
N ASP A 213 -14.71 -1.84 12.62
CA ASP A 213 -15.59 -1.09 13.52
C ASP A 213 -14.72 -0.46 14.60
N GLU A 214 -14.71 0.87 14.61
CA GLU A 214 -13.91 1.65 15.53
C GLU A 214 -14.49 1.61 16.96
N GLU A 215 -15.82 1.71 17.09
CA GLU A 215 -16.49 1.74 18.41
C GLU A 215 -16.32 0.40 19.11
N ALA A 216 -16.61 -0.69 18.40
CA ALA A 216 -16.53 -2.03 18.95
C ALA A 216 -15.12 -2.59 18.97
N ALA A 217 -14.12 -1.84 18.47
CA ALA A 217 -12.75 -2.32 18.40
C ALA A 217 -12.73 -3.72 17.75
N SER A 218 -13.26 -3.84 16.53
CA SER A 218 -13.49 -5.15 15.92
C SER A 218 -13.08 -5.17 14.46
N LEU A 219 -12.57 -6.32 14.01
CA LEU A 219 -12.20 -6.58 12.63
C LEU A 219 -13.16 -7.61 12.03
N PHE A 220 -13.88 -7.22 10.98
CA PHE A 220 -14.71 -8.12 10.21
C PHE A 220 -13.99 -8.45 8.90
N CYS A 221 -13.53 -9.69 8.80
CA CYS A 221 -12.86 -10.18 7.62
C CYS A 221 -13.88 -10.87 6.71
N VAL A 222 -13.84 -10.56 5.43
CA VAL A 222 -14.71 -11.17 4.42
C VAL A 222 -13.83 -11.84 3.39
N TYR A 223 -13.98 -13.15 3.24
CA TYR A 223 -13.40 -13.89 2.14
C TYR A 223 -14.42 -14.03 1.02
N VAL A 224 -14.03 -13.70 -0.20
CA VAL A 224 -14.82 -13.88 -1.43
C VAL A 224 -14.05 -14.84 -2.34
N ASP A 225 -14.71 -15.90 -2.80
CA ASP A 225 -14.09 -16.85 -3.73
C ASP A 225 -14.22 -16.41 -5.21
N GLU A 226 -13.60 -17.17 -6.11
CA GLU A 226 -13.64 -16.94 -7.58
C GLU A 226 -15.04 -17.09 -8.20
N LYS A 227 -16.06 -17.44 -7.42
CA LYS A 227 -17.46 -17.53 -7.87
C LYS A 227 -18.34 -16.44 -7.21
N GLY A 228 -17.74 -15.48 -6.52
CA GLY A 228 -18.44 -14.43 -5.79
C GLY A 228 -19.15 -14.90 -4.53
N ARG A 229 -18.89 -16.13 -4.04
CA ARG A 229 -19.44 -16.59 -2.77
C ARG A 229 -18.62 -16.00 -1.65
N ALA A 230 -19.29 -15.37 -0.69
CA ALA A 230 -18.62 -14.71 0.42
C ALA A 230 -18.93 -15.35 1.77
N GLN A 231 -17.93 -15.30 2.64
CA GLN A 231 -18.05 -15.69 4.04
C GLN A 231 -17.41 -14.61 4.90
N GLY A 232 -18.18 -14.08 5.85
CA GLY A 232 -17.69 -13.13 6.85
C GLY A 232 -17.33 -13.83 8.16
N PHE A 233 -16.28 -13.37 8.80
CA PHE A 233 -15.85 -13.83 10.12
C PHE A 233 -15.42 -12.62 10.95
N LEU A 234 -15.94 -12.57 12.17
CA LEU A 234 -15.59 -11.53 13.13
C LEU A 234 -14.35 -11.99 13.89
N SER A 235 -13.27 -11.22 13.80
CA SER A 235 -12.09 -11.38 14.64
C SER A 235 -12.18 -10.38 15.79
N PRO A 236 -12.31 -10.84 17.05
CA PRO A 236 -12.23 -9.94 18.20
C PRO A 236 -10.83 -9.30 18.26
N LEU A 237 -10.75 -8.04 18.68
CA LEU A 237 -9.49 -7.43 19.11
C LEU A 237 -9.28 -7.84 20.57
N ASP A 238 -8.33 -8.75 20.80
CA ASP A 238 -7.84 -9.11 22.15
C ASP A 238 -7.02 -7.96 22.76
#